data_AF-A0A7U5JXU2-F1
#
_entry.id   AF-A0A7U5JXU2-F1
#
_cell.length_a   1.000
_cell.length_b   1.000
_cell.length_c   1.000
_cell.angle_alpha   90.00
_cell.angle_beta   90.00
_cell.angle_gamma   90.00
#
_symmetry.space_group_name_H-M   'P 1'
#
loop_
_entity.id
_entity.type
_entity.pdbx_description
1 polymer ?
#
loop_
_entity_poly.entity_id
_entity_poly.type
_entity_poly.pdbx_seq_one_letter_code
_entity_poly.pdbx_strand_id
1 'polypeptide(L)' 'MPKEDLINKPNHYHKGGIDVIEFAGAKFDPAELKGFCRINALKYVTRYDLKNGIPDLEKAKFYIDKLIELEEQQ' A
#
# COMPACT_ATOMS: atom_id res chain seq x y z
N MET A 1 -31.02 -17.17 -1.81
CA MET A 1 -29.66 -17.07 -1.24
C MET A 1 -29.19 -15.63 -1.44
N PRO A 2 -28.66 -14.92 -0.44
CA PRO A 2 -28.17 -13.57 -0.67
C PRO A 2 -26.90 -13.61 -1.54
N LYS A 3 -26.84 -12.74 -2.55
CA LYS A 3 -25.69 -12.53 -3.45
C LYS A 3 -24.53 -11.96 -2.63
N GLU A 4 -23.36 -12.58 -2.71
CA GLU A 4 -22.14 -12.05 -2.09
C GLU A 4 -21.81 -10.66 -2.65
N ASP A 5 -21.68 -9.68 -1.76
CA ASP A 5 -21.23 -8.33 -2.10
C ASP A 5 -19.70 -8.32 -2.23
N LEU A 6 -19.24 -8.78 -3.40
CA LEU A 6 -17.82 -8.84 -3.77
C LEU A 6 -17.18 -7.46 -3.90
N ILE A 7 -17.98 -6.38 -3.95
CA ILE A 7 -17.51 -5.01 -4.11
C ILE A 7 -17.13 -4.42 -2.75
N ASN A 8 -17.95 -4.67 -1.71
CA ASN A 8 -17.68 -4.13 -0.36
C ASN A 8 -16.96 -5.12 0.57
N LYS A 9 -16.94 -6.43 0.25
CA LYS A 9 -16.21 -7.45 1.01
C LYS A 9 -15.51 -8.48 0.11
N PRO A 10 -14.42 -8.12 -0.58
CA PRO A 10 -13.65 -9.11 -1.33
C PRO A 10 -12.93 -10.06 -0.35
N ASN A 11 -13.23 -11.36 -0.44
CA ASN A 11 -12.69 -12.42 0.41
C ASN A 11 -11.28 -12.91 -0.04
N HIS A 12 -10.63 -12.21 -0.98
CA HIS A 12 -9.53 -12.78 -1.78
C HIS A 12 -8.20 -12.02 -1.77
N TYR A 13 -7.88 -11.20 -0.76
CA TYR A 13 -6.56 -10.55 -0.69
C TYR A 13 -5.41 -11.45 -0.20
N HIS A 14 -5.65 -12.72 0.13
CA HIS A 14 -4.79 -13.45 1.06
C HIS A 14 -3.94 -14.62 0.50
N LYS A 15 -3.73 -14.76 -0.82
CA LYS A 15 -2.88 -15.89 -1.30
C LYS A 15 -1.82 -15.61 -2.36
N GLY A 16 -1.46 -14.35 -2.61
CA GLY A 16 -0.32 -14.03 -3.49
C GLY A 16 -0.38 -12.59 -3.95
N GLY A 17 -0.34 -11.67 -2.98
CA GLY A 17 -0.65 -10.25 -3.17
C GLY A 17 -0.13 -9.71 -4.50
N ILE A 18 -1.01 -9.06 -5.26
CA ILE A 18 -0.59 -8.20 -6.37
C ILE A 18 0.53 -7.33 -5.81
N ASP A 19 1.71 -7.35 -6.43
CA ASP A 19 2.73 -6.38 -6.11
C ASP A 19 2.22 -5.02 -6.60
N VAL A 20 1.42 -4.38 -5.76
CA VAL A 20 0.76 -3.11 -6.08
C VAL A 20 1.82 -2.04 -6.35
N ILE A 21 3.04 -2.19 -5.82
CA ILE A 21 4.15 -1.29 -6.11
C ILE A 21 4.70 -1.56 -7.50
N GLU A 22 4.92 -2.81 -7.89
CA GLU A 22 5.34 -3.14 -9.27
C GLU A 22 4.31 -2.65 -10.29
N PHE A 23 3.02 -2.90 -10.01
CA PHE A 23 1.94 -2.38 -10.85
C PHE A 23 1.93 -0.86 -10.92
N ALA A 24 2.07 -0.17 -9.77
CA ALA A 24 2.14 1.27 -9.72
C ALA A 24 3.37 1.80 -10.47
N GLY A 25 4.54 1.19 -10.30
CA GLY A 25 5.77 1.58 -11.01
C GLY A 25 5.68 1.43 -12.53
N ALA A 26 4.88 0.48 -13.01
CA ALA A 26 4.64 0.30 -14.44
C ALA A 26 3.55 1.21 -15.04
N LYS A 27 2.73 1.86 -14.20
CA LYS A 27 1.51 2.56 -14.63
C LYS A 27 1.43 4.02 -14.24
N PHE A 28 2.08 4.40 -13.16
CA PHE A 28 2.05 5.75 -12.62
C PHE A 28 3.23 6.55 -13.14
N ASP A 29 3.02 7.83 -13.36
CA ASP A 29 4.13 8.75 -13.53
C ASP A 29 4.93 8.87 -12.20
N PRO A 30 6.14 9.44 -12.23
CA PRO A 30 6.96 9.55 -11.02
C PRO A 30 6.28 10.33 -9.87
N ALA A 31 5.44 11.33 -10.17
CA ALA A 31 4.75 12.10 -9.15
C ALA A 31 3.60 11.30 -8.52
N GLU A 32 2.84 10.57 -9.33
CA GLU A 32 1.79 9.64 -8.91
C GLU A 32 2.36 8.51 -8.05
N LEU A 33 3.49 7.91 -8.44
CA LEU A 33 4.16 6.86 -7.67
C LEU A 33 4.65 7.37 -6.32
N LYS A 34 5.24 8.57 -6.28
CA LYS A 34 5.62 9.23 -5.02
C LYS A 34 4.39 9.50 -4.14
N GLY A 35 3.30 10.00 -4.73
CA GLY A 35 2.03 10.22 -4.04
C GLY A 35 1.45 8.94 -3.44
N PHE A 36 1.50 7.84 -4.20
CA PHE A 36 1.06 6.51 -3.78
C PHE A 36 1.86 6.02 -2.56
N CYS A 37 3.19 6.15 -2.57
CA CYS A 37 4.02 5.77 -1.43
C CYS A 37 3.72 6.63 -0.20
N ARG A 38 3.59 7.96 -0.37
CA ARG A 38 3.28 8.90 0.72
C ARG A 38 1.95 8.57 1.42
N ILE A 39 0.87 8.39 0.67
CA ILE A 39 -0.45 8.12 1.28
C ILE A 39 -0.50 6.74 1.94
N ASN A 40 0.20 5.75 1.40
CA ASN A 40 0.27 4.43 2.02
C ASN A 40 1.06 4.48 3.34
N ALA A 41 2.22 5.14 3.37
CA ALA A 41 2.97 5.34 4.60
C ALA A 41 2.09 5.99 5.69
N LEU A 42 1.43 7.11 5.36
CA LEU A 42 0.52 7.80 6.29
C LEU A 42 -0.64 6.90 6.75
N LYS A 43 -1.27 6.17 5.83
CA LYS A 43 -2.36 5.22 6.14
C LYS A 43 -1.92 4.18 7.17
N TYR A 44 -0.73 3.62 7.04
CA TYR A 44 -0.25 2.60 7.97
C TYR A 44 0.20 3.20 9.32
N VAL A 45 0.83 4.38 9.31
CA VAL A 45 1.17 5.12 10.54
C VAL A 45 -0.07 5.56 11.31
N THR A 46 -1.18 5.88 10.65
CA THR A 46 -2.43 6.30 11.33
C THR A 46 -3.31 5.13 11.77
N ARG A 47 -3.02 3.92 11.29
CA ARG A 47 -3.84 2.72 11.56
C ARG A 47 -3.22 1.77 12.58
N TYR A 48 -1.93 1.90 12.88
CA TYR A 48 -1.20 0.90 13.64
C TYR A 48 -1.79 0.64 15.02
N ASP A 49 -2.11 1.68 15.78
CA ASP A 49 -2.70 1.61 17.11
C ASP A 49 -4.17 1.16 17.11
N LEU A 50 -4.84 1.26 15.96
CA LEU A 50 -6.24 0.88 15.78
C LEU A 50 -6.43 -0.53 15.22
N LYS A 51 -5.41 -1.14 14.62
CA LYS A 51 -5.59 -2.39 13.86
C LYS A 51 -4.52 -3.46 14.09
N ASN A 52 -3.31 -3.27 13.55
CA ASN A 52 -2.34 -4.36 13.44
C ASN A 52 -1.05 -4.12 14.24
N GLY A 53 -0.89 -3.00 14.94
CA GLY A 53 0.31 -2.65 15.69
C GLY A 53 1.57 -2.57 14.82
N ILE A 54 2.65 -3.17 15.30
CA ILE A 54 3.98 -3.16 14.67
C ILE A 54 3.97 -3.55 13.18
N PRO A 55 3.27 -4.61 12.73
CA PRO A 55 3.13 -4.94 11.31
C PRO A 55 2.67 -3.79 10.39
N ASP A 56 1.83 -2.87 10.88
CA ASP A 56 1.48 -1.67 10.11
C ASP A 56 2.64 -0.68 10.09
N LEU A 57 3.39 -0.50 11.18
CA LEU A 57 4.61 0.32 11.20
C LEU A 57 5.69 -0.22 10.25
N GLU A 58 5.87 -1.54 10.16
CA GLU A 58 6.79 -2.16 9.21
C GLU A 58 6.36 -1.89 7.75
N LYS A 59 5.06 -1.94 7.47
CA LYS A 59 4.52 -1.54 6.15
C LYS A 59 4.74 -0.06 5.89
N ALA A 60 4.53 0.81 6.88
CA ALA A 60 4.82 2.23 6.74
C ALA A 60 6.29 2.47 6.39
N LYS A 61 7.21 1.82 7.12
CA LYS A 61 8.65 1.87 6.85
C LYS A 61 8.95 1.45 5.42
N PHE A 62 8.40 0.35 4.94
CA PHE A 62 8.58 -0.11 3.56
C PHE A 62 8.19 0.95 2.51
N TYR A 63 7.06 1.63 2.68
CA TYR A 63 6.67 2.71 1.76
C TYR A 63 7.54 3.96 1.87
N ILE A 64 8.10 4.26 3.04
CA ILE A 64 9.07 5.34 3.24
C ILE A 64 10.39 4.99 2.55
N ASP A 65 10.90 3.78 2.74
CA ASP A 65 12.13 3.30 2.07
C ASP A 65 11.98 3.40 0.55
N LYS A 66 10.83 2.97 0.01
CA LYS A 66 10.53 3.10 -1.43
C LYS A 66 10.47 4.56 -1.91
N LEU A 67 9.93 5.46 -1.08
CA LEU A 67 9.93 6.88 -1.43
C LEU A 67 11.35 7.45 -1.45
N ILE A 68 12.22 7.04 -0.52
CA ILE A 68 13.64 7.44 -0.50
C ILE A 68 14.33 6.94 -1.78
N GLU A 69 14.18 5.66 -2.14
CA GLU A 69 14.74 5.10 -3.37
C GLU A 69 14.33 5.90 -4.62
N LEU A 70 13.08 6.36 -4.70
CA LEU A 70 12.58 7.16 -5.82
C LEU A 70 13.15 8.59 -5.87
N GLU A 71 13.46 9.19 -4.71
CA GLU A 71 14.08 10.53 -4.67
C GLU A 71 15.60 10.44 -4.92
N GLU A 72 16.27 9.35 -4.53
CA GLU A 72 17.70 9.12 -4.81
C GLU A 72 17.99 8.82 -6.29
N GLN A 73 16.99 8.35 -7.04
CA GLN A 73 17.08 8.07 -8.48
C GLN A 73 16.77 9.30 -9.38
N GLN A 74 16.53 10.47 -8.79
CA GLN A 74 16.38 11.74 -9.52
C GLN A 74 17.73 12.37 -9.89
#